data_AF-I8QIN1-F1
#
_entry.id   AF-I8QIN1-F1
#
_cell.length_a   1.000
_cell.length_b   1.000
_cell.length_c   1.000
_cell.angle_alpha   90.00
_cell.angle_beta   90.00
_cell.angle_gamma   90.00
#
_symmetry.space_group_name_H-M   'P 1'
#
loop_
_entity.id
_entity.type
_entity.pdbx_description
1 polymer ?
#
loop_
_entity_poly.entity_id
_entity_poly.type
_entity_poly.pdbx_seq_one_letter_code
_entity_poly.pdbx_strand_id
1 'polypeptide(L)'
;MNAQRRRPTPKRPTGPIRTLHTATLGITRCAVGTLVLTRAVDTLRITGVDRLTATRLAWVARLAGIRDLALGAGLLTAMATGRDTATWLWAGMIADAADVSVFTASTARGHLPPALGTAMATAALGGVAAAAPLTRTTHTGPGE
;
A
#
# COMPACT_ATOMS: atom_id res chain seq x y z
N MET A 1 14.73 -47.62 -18.57
CA MET A 1 13.66 -46.72 -18.09
C MET A 1 14.27 -45.82 -17.01
N ASN A 2 14.82 -44.66 -17.40
CA ASN A 2 15.58 -43.79 -16.47
C ASN A 2 14.72 -42.61 -16.02
N ALA A 3 14.32 -42.63 -14.75
CA ALA A 3 13.60 -41.55 -14.10
C ALA A 3 14.52 -40.32 -13.95
N GLN A 4 14.34 -39.33 -14.82
CA GLN A 4 14.95 -38.02 -14.67
C GLN A 4 14.47 -37.38 -13.36
N ARG A 5 15.34 -37.39 -12.34
CA ARG A 5 15.18 -36.59 -11.12
C ARG A 5 15.11 -35.12 -11.53
N ARG A 6 13.91 -34.53 -11.48
CA ARG A 6 13.72 -33.08 -11.62
C ARG A 6 14.55 -32.38 -10.56
N ARG A 7 15.65 -31.75 -10.98
CA ARG A 7 16.43 -30.87 -10.10
C ARG A 7 15.53 -29.71 -9.66
N PRO A 8 15.42 -29.40 -8.35
CA PRO A 8 14.76 -28.19 -7.92
C PRO A 8 15.52 -26.99 -8.51
N THR A 9 14.84 -26.20 -9.33
CA THR A 9 15.39 -24.96 -9.86
C THR A 9 15.72 -24.04 -8.68
N PRO A 10 16.95 -23.48 -8.59
CA PRO A 10 17.27 -22.54 -7.53
C PRO A 10 16.35 -21.33 -7.67
N LYS A 11 15.62 -21.00 -6.59
CA LYS A 11 14.83 -19.76 -6.51
C LYS A 11 15.78 -18.60 -6.78
N ARG A 12 15.60 -17.93 -7.92
CA ARG A 12 16.40 -16.75 -8.30
C ARG A 12 16.32 -15.76 -7.14
N PRO A 13 17.44 -15.38 -6.50
CA PRO A 13 17.39 -14.42 -5.41
C PRO A 13 16.76 -13.14 -5.94
N THR A 14 15.60 -12.76 -5.40
CA THR A 14 15.06 -11.42 -5.59
C THR A 14 16.14 -10.45 -5.15
N GLY A 15 16.60 -9.58 -6.06
CA GLY A 15 17.73 -8.70 -5.78
C GLY A 15 17.54 -7.95 -4.45
N PRO A 16 18.61 -7.76 -3.65
CA PRO A 16 18.54 -7.23 -2.29
C PRO A 16 17.75 -5.89 -2.20
N ILE A 17 17.80 -5.09 -3.25
CA ILE A 17 17.07 -3.82 -3.39
C ILE A 17 15.55 -4.01 -3.41
N ARG A 18 15.03 -5.01 -4.14
CA ARG A 18 13.57 -5.25 -4.22
C ARG A 18 13.01 -5.71 -2.88
N THR A 19 13.76 -6.56 -2.18
CA THR A 19 13.43 -7.02 -0.84
C THR A 19 13.39 -5.83 0.13
N LEU A 20 14.40 -4.96 0.09
CA LEU A 20 14.44 -3.75 0.90
C LEU A 20 13.23 -2.83 0.61
N HIS A 21 12.92 -2.56 -0.66
CA HIS A 21 11.78 -1.70 -1.02
C HIS A 21 10.44 -2.30 -0.57
N THR A 22 10.28 -3.61 -0.66
CA THR A 22 9.05 -4.31 -0.23
C THR A 22 8.91 -4.25 1.29
N ALA A 23 10.02 -4.44 2.02
CA ALA A 23 10.05 -4.29 3.48
C ALA A 23 9.72 -2.86 3.90
N THR A 24 10.37 -1.86 3.28
CA THR A 24 10.14 -0.44 3.54
C THR A 24 8.67 -0.07 3.29
N LEU A 25 8.08 -0.55 2.19
CA LEU A 25 6.67 -0.30 1.89
C LEU A 25 5.74 -0.90 2.96
N GLY A 26 6.00 -2.14 3.38
CA GLY A 26 5.23 -2.81 4.43
C GLY A 26 5.34 -2.10 5.78
N ILE A 27 6.56 -1.74 6.19
CA ILE A 27 6.82 -1.01 7.44
C ILE A 27 6.13 0.36 7.43
N THR A 28 6.28 1.12 6.35
CA THR A 28 5.63 2.43 6.20
C THR A 28 4.12 2.32 6.33
N ARG A 29 3.50 1.32 5.67
CA ARG A 29 2.05 1.08 5.80
C ARG A 29 1.62 0.76 7.24
N CYS A 30 2.38 -0.08 7.94
CA CYS A 30 2.10 -0.36 9.34
C CYS A 30 2.23 0.89 10.22
N ALA A 31 3.28 1.69 10.01
CA ALA A 31 3.54 2.90 10.78
C ALA A 31 2.44 3.96 10.54
N VAL A 32 2.14 4.25 9.27
CA VAL A 32 1.07 5.19 8.88
C VAL A 32 -0.27 4.69 9.38
N GLY A 33 -0.60 3.42 9.16
CA GLY A 33 -1.85 2.83 9.62
C GLY A 33 -2.05 2.93 11.13
N THR A 34 -1.00 2.63 11.91
CA THR A 34 -1.01 2.76 13.37
C THR A 34 -1.15 4.21 13.82
N LEU A 35 -0.42 5.13 13.18
CA LEU A 35 -0.48 6.56 13.49
C LEU A 35 -1.88 7.11 13.22
N VAL A 36 -2.45 6.84 12.05
CA VAL A 36 -3.79 7.29 11.68
C VAL A 36 -4.85 6.67 12.59
N LEU A 37 -4.71 5.40 12.95
CA LEU A 37 -5.63 4.71 13.85
C LEU A 37 -5.65 5.34 15.26
N THR A 38 -4.47 5.63 15.82
CA THR A 38 -4.32 6.13 17.19
C THR A 38 -4.47 7.66 17.30
N ARG A 39 -4.12 8.41 16.24
CA ARG A 39 -4.04 9.88 16.21
C ARG A 39 -4.85 10.51 15.07
N ALA A 40 -5.96 9.88 14.68
CA ALA A 40 -6.80 10.29 13.55
C ALA A 40 -7.09 11.79 13.44
N VAL A 41 -7.49 12.44 14.54
CA VAL A 41 -7.82 13.88 14.55
C VAL A 41 -6.57 14.71 14.27
N ASP A 42 -5.44 14.38 14.89
CA ASP A 42 -4.19 15.12 14.71
C ASP A 42 -3.66 14.95 13.27
N THR A 43 -3.75 13.74 12.71
CA THR A 43 -3.36 13.48 11.32
C THR A 43 -4.21 14.27 10.32
N LEU A 44 -5.53 14.34 10.52
CA LEU A 44 -6.42 15.14 9.66
C LEU A 44 -6.15 16.64 9.78
N ARG A 45 -5.73 17.11 10.96
CA ARG A 45 -5.41 18.53 11.15
C ARG A 45 -4.14 18.96 10.42
N ILE A 46 -3.19 18.06 10.19
CA ILE A 46 -1.98 18.34 9.39
C ILE A 46 -2.34 18.74 7.96
N THR A 47 -3.48 18.27 7.42
CA THR A 47 -3.94 18.63 6.08
C THR A 47 -4.72 19.95 6.02
N GLY A 48 -4.71 20.74 7.11
CA GLY A 48 -5.37 22.05 7.20
C GLY A 48 -6.87 21.99 7.53
N VAL A 49 -7.40 20.83 7.92
CA VAL A 49 -8.80 20.68 8.32
C VAL A 49 -9.00 21.20 9.75
N ASP A 50 -10.11 21.89 9.99
CA ASP A 50 -10.45 22.37 11.33
C ASP A 50 -10.77 21.21 12.29
N ARG A 51 -10.73 21.48 13.60
CA ARG A 51 -10.89 20.44 14.63
C ARG A 51 -12.27 19.79 14.61
N LEU A 52 -13.34 20.53 14.29
CA LEU A 52 -14.70 19.99 14.27
C LEU A 52 -14.86 19.02 13.10
N THR A 53 -14.42 19.42 11.90
CA THR A 53 -14.43 18.55 10.72
C THR A 53 -13.53 17.33 10.92
N ALA A 54 -12.33 17.51 11.48
CA ALA A 54 -11.42 16.40 11.79
C ALA A 54 -12.04 15.39 12.78
N THR A 55 -12.79 15.87 13.77
CA THR A 55 -13.48 14.98 14.73
C THR A 55 -14.59 14.18 14.06
N ARG A 56 -15.35 14.80 13.13
CA ARG A 56 -16.40 14.13 12.36
C ARG A 56 -15.86 13.10 11.38
N LEU A 57 -14.65 13.31 10.85
CA LEU A 57 -14.00 12.41 9.90
C LEU A 57 -13.06 11.39 10.55
N ALA A 58 -12.82 11.49 11.87
CA ALA A 58 -11.86 10.64 12.57
C ALA A 58 -12.16 9.14 12.41
N TRP A 59 -13.43 8.74 12.36
CA TRP A 59 -13.81 7.34 12.16
C TRP A 59 -13.42 6.83 10.77
N VAL A 60 -13.58 7.65 9.73
CA VAL A 60 -13.16 7.32 8.34
C VAL A 60 -11.65 7.14 8.29
N ALA A 61 -10.92 8.09 8.88
CA ALA A 61 -9.46 8.02 8.96
C ALA A 61 -9.01 6.74 9.67
N ARG A 62 -9.64 6.37 10.80
CA ARG A 62 -9.32 5.11 11.50
C ARG A 62 -9.56 3.88 10.64
N LEU A 63 -10.64 3.82 9.87
CA LEU A 63 -10.88 2.71 8.95
C LEU A 63 -9.79 2.60 7.88
N ALA A 64 -9.39 3.73 7.29
CA ALA A 64 -8.27 3.77 6.36
C ALA A 64 -6.96 3.31 7.03
N GLY A 65 -6.71 3.75 8.27
CA GLY A 65 -5.55 3.33 9.06
C GLY A 65 -5.52 1.83 9.37
N ILE A 66 -6.67 1.24 9.72
CA ILE A 66 -6.80 -0.22 9.93
C ILE A 66 -6.48 -0.98 8.65
N ARG A 67 -7.01 -0.52 7.51
CA ARG A 67 -6.75 -1.13 6.20
C ARG A 67 -5.26 -1.09 5.85
N ASP A 68 -4.63 0.08 6.00
CA ASP A 68 -3.20 0.23 5.70
C ASP A 68 -2.33 -0.64 6.62
N LEU A 69 -2.69 -0.70 7.91
CA LEU A 69 -2.03 -1.60 8.85
C LEU A 69 -2.19 -3.07 8.44
N ALA A 70 -3.39 -3.50 8.05
CA ALA A 70 -3.65 -4.87 7.62
C ALA A 70 -2.88 -5.24 6.34
N LEU A 71 -2.85 -4.35 5.35
CA LEU A 71 -2.12 -4.54 4.10
C LEU A 71 -0.60 -4.60 4.35
N GLY A 72 -0.07 -3.71 5.20
CA GLY A 72 1.34 -3.69 5.60
C GLY A 72 1.73 -4.95 6.37
N ALA A 73 0.93 -5.34 7.36
CA ALA A 73 1.18 -6.53 8.18
C ALA A 73 1.10 -7.82 7.35
N GLY A 74 0.12 -7.92 6.46
CA GLY A 74 0.00 -9.03 5.52
C GLY A 74 1.20 -9.14 4.59
N LEU A 75 1.67 -8.02 4.05
CA LEU A 75 2.87 -7.97 3.21
C LEU A 75 4.13 -8.42 3.97
N LEU A 76 4.36 -7.87 5.17
CA LEU A 76 5.50 -8.24 6.01
C LEU A 76 5.44 -9.70 6.45
N THR A 77 4.25 -10.22 6.76
CA THR A 77 4.06 -11.63 7.11
C THR A 77 4.38 -12.54 5.91
N ALA A 78 3.93 -12.16 4.70
CA ALA A 78 4.26 -12.90 3.49
C ALA A 78 5.79 -12.92 3.24
N MET A 79 6.47 -11.80 3.45
CA MET A 79 7.93 -11.72 3.37
C MET A 79 8.62 -12.62 4.40
N ALA A 80 8.24 -12.51 5.68
CA ALA A 80 8.85 -13.26 6.78
C ALA A 80 8.65 -14.78 6.63
N THR A 81 7.54 -15.20 6.02
CA THR A 81 7.22 -16.62 5.80
C THR A 81 7.63 -17.14 4.42
N GLY A 82 8.27 -16.31 3.58
CA GLY A 82 8.68 -16.68 2.22
C GLY A 82 7.52 -17.01 1.28
N ARG A 83 6.30 -16.51 1.59
CA ARG A 83 5.11 -16.63 0.74
C ARG A 83 5.10 -15.55 -0.34
N ASP A 84 4.20 -15.71 -1.32
CA ASP A 84 4.05 -14.71 -2.36
C ASP A 84 3.60 -13.36 -1.79
N THR A 85 4.34 -12.32 -2.16
CA THR A 85 4.07 -10.93 -1.76
C THR A 85 3.22 -10.20 -2.80
N ALA A 86 3.10 -10.74 -4.01
CA ALA A 86 2.38 -10.10 -5.11
C ALA A 86 0.91 -9.87 -4.77
N THR A 87 0.24 -10.83 -4.10
CA THR A 87 -1.15 -10.66 -3.66
C THR A 87 -1.35 -9.43 -2.79
N TRP A 88 -0.46 -9.20 -1.82
CA TRP A 88 -0.54 -8.04 -0.91
C TRP A 88 -0.16 -6.72 -1.60
N LEU A 89 0.82 -6.75 -2.51
CA LEU A 89 1.19 -5.59 -3.32
C LEU A 89 0.05 -5.17 -4.25
N TRP A 90 -0.63 -6.13 -4.89
CA TRP A 90 -1.79 -5.86 -5.73
C TRP A 90 -2.99 -5.36 -4.92
N ALA A 91 -3.29 -5.99 -3.79
CA ALA A 91 -4.35 -5.53 -2.90
C ALA A 91 -4.12 -4.08 -2.45
N GLY A 92 -2.88 -3.73 -2.08
CA GLY A 92 -2.50 -2.36 -1.73
C GLY A 92 -2.66 -1.39 -2.90
N MET A 93 -2.20 -1.75 -4.09
CA MET A 93 -2.31 -0.90 -5.27
C MET A 93 -3.76 -0.64 -5.69
N ILE A 94 -4.62 -1.65 -5.61
CA ILE A 94 -6.05 -1.51 -5.90
C ILE A 94 -6.71 -0.58 -4.88
N ALA A 95 -6.39 -0.75 -3.59
CA ALA A 95 -6.90 0.12 -2.53
C ALA A 95 -6.46 1.58 -2.74
N ASP A 96 -5.18 1.81 -3.03
CA ASP A 96 -4.65 3.14 -3.29
C ASP A 96 -5.30 3.77 -4.54
N ALA A 97 -5.49 3.02 -5.62
CA ALA A 97 -6.14 3.51 -6.83
C ALA A 97 -7.62 3.89 -6.58
N ALA A 98 -8.33 3.09 -5.79
CA ALA A 98 -9.67 3.41 -5.34
C ALA A 98 -9.69 4.72 -4.53
N ASP A 99 -8.76 4.88 -3.59
CA ASP A 99 -8.63 6.11 -2.79
C ASP A 99 -8.36 7.33 -3.66
N VAL A 100 -7.41 7.25 -4.60
CA VAL A 100 -7.14 8.34 -5.57
C VAL A 100 -8.44 8.74 -6.26
N SER A 101 -9.21 7.78 -6.77
CA SER A 101 -10.46 8.06 -7.48
C SER A 101 -11.51 8.70 -6.58
N VAL A 102 -11.70 8.18 -5.36
CA VAL A 102 -12.71 8.64 -4.40
C VAL A 102 -12.38 10.03 -3.90
N PHE A 103 -11.12 10.28 -3.50
CA PHE A 103 -10.71 11.60 -3.03
C PHE A 103 -10.75 12.64 -4.14
N THR A 104 -10.29 12.30 -5.34
CA THR A 104 -10.35 13.23 -6.49
C THR A 104 -11.80 13.57 -6.85
N ALA A 105 -12.67 12.56 -6.97
CA ALA A 105 -14.08 12.78 -7.31
C ALA A 105 -14.83 13.55 -6.23
N SER A 106 -14.60 13.24 -4.95
CA SER A 106 -15.24 13.92 -3.82
C SER A 106 -14.79 15.37 -3.70
N THR A 107 -13.51 15.64 -4.02
CA THR A 107 -12.97 17.01 -4.06
C THR A 107 -13.57 17.81 -5.22
N ALA A 108 -13.62 17.22 -6.42
CA ALA A 108 -14.20 17.86 -7.59
C ALA A 108 -15.70 18.19 -7.42
N ARG A 109 -16.41 17.38 -6.62
CA ARG A 109 -17.84 17.60 -6.27
C ARG A 109 -18.05 18.52 -5.06
N GLY A 110 -16.99 19.00 -4.42
CA GLY A 110 -17.08 19.85 -3.22
C GLY A 110 -17.52 19.13 -1.95
N HIS A 111 -17.50 17.79 -1.92
CA HIS A 111 -17.83 17.01 -0.71
C HIS A 111 -16.68 17.00 0.30
N LEU A 112 -15.46 17.33 -0.12
CA LEU A 112 -14.28 17.43 0.73
C LEU A 112 -13.60 18.80 0.56
N PRO A 113 -12.99 19.34 1.63
CA PRO A 113 -12.10 20.48 1.51
C PRO A 113 -10.96 20.19 0.50
N PRO A 114 -10.63 21.11 -0.42
CA PRO A 114 -9.61 20.88 -1.45
C PRO A 114 -8.25 20.46 -0.88
N ALA A 115 -7.80 21.10 0.21
CA ALA A 115 -6.54 20.77 0.85
C ALA A 115 -6.49 19.30 1.34
N LEU A 116 -7.56 18.84 2.00
CA LEU A 116 -7.68 17.46 2.46
C LEU A 116 -7.73 16.49 1.28
N GLY A 117 -8.59 16.78 0.31
CA GLY A 117 -8.80 15.95 -0.86
C GLY A 117 -7.56 15.74 -1.71
N THR A 118 -6.83 16.82 -2.01
CA THR A 118 -5.56 16.76 -2.72
C THR A 118 -4.50 16.03 -1.91
N ALA A 119 -4.35 16.32 -0.61
CA ALA A 119 -3.36 15.65 0.23
C ALA A 119 -3.56 14.12 0.25
N MET A 120 -4.80 13.68 0.41
CA MET A 120 -5.13 12.24 0.44
C MET A 120 -4.96 11.58 -0.92
N ALA A 121 -5.38 12.23 -2.01
CA ALA A 121 -5.17 11.72 -3.36
C ALA A 121 -3.68 11.60 -3.71
N THR A 122 -2.86 12.59 -3.35
CA THR A 122 -1.40 12.55 -3.57
C THR A 122 -0.75 11.44 -2.75
N ALA A 123 -1.14 11.27 -1.48
CA ALA A 123 -0.63 10.20 -0.63
C ALA A 123 -0.94 8.81 -1.23
N ALA A 124 -2.19 8.58 -1.64
CA ALA A 124 -2.62 7.34 -2.26
C ALA A 124 -1.87 7.08 -3.60
N LEU A 125 -1.69 8.12 -4.43
CA LEU A 125 -0.91 8.01 -5.66
C LEU A 125 0.55 7.61 -5.39
N GLY A 126 1.15 8.11 -4.31
CA GLY A 126 2.47 7.70 -3.86
C GLY A 126 2.55 6.20 -3.53
N GLY A 127 1.49 5.65 -2.92
CA GLY A 127 1.36 4.22 -2.67
C GLY A 127 1.35 3.38 -3.95
N VAL A 128 0.57 3.79 -4.96
CA VAL A 128 0.54 3.15 -6.29
C VAL A 128 1.93 3.19 -6.93
N ALA A 129 2.57 4.36 -6.93
CA ALA A 129 3.89 4.57 -7.53
C ALA A 129 4.96 3.70 -6.85
N ALA A 130 4.91 3.56 -5.53
CA ALA A 130 5.84 2.71 -4.77
C ALA A 130 5.61 1.20 -5.00
N ALA A 131 4.35 0.77 -5.20
CA ALA A 131 4.01 -0.63 -5.40
C ALA A 131 4.18 -1.10 -6.88
N ALA A 132 3.97 -0.22 -7.86
CA ALA A 132 4.02 -0.52 -9.29
C ALA A 132 5.29 -1.24 -9.79
N PRO A 133 6.51 -0.83 -9.41
CA PRO A 133 7.71 -1.56 -9.83
C PRO A 133 7.85 -2.92 -9.14
N LEU A 134 7.21 -3.12 -7.99
CA LEU A 134 7.30 -4.35 -7.20
C LEU A 134 6.35 -5.45 -7.69
N THR A 135 5.25 -5.09 -8.37
CA THR A 135 4.28 -6.03 -8.95
C THR A 135 4.66 -6.53 -10.34
N ARG A 136 5.56 -5.84 -11.05
CA ARG A 136 6.06 -6.32 -12.35
C ARG A 136 6.96 -7.54 -12.13
N THR A 137 6.50 -8.72 -12.52
CA THR A 137 7.36 -9.86 -12.76
C THR A 137 8.10 -9.62 -14.08
N THR A 138 9.44 -9.64 -14.07
CA THR A 138 10.20 -9.74 -15.32
C THR A 138 9.92 -11.11 -15.92
N HIS A 139 8.96 -11.18 -16.83
CA HIS A 139 8.74 -12.33 -17.70
C HIS A 139 9.83 -12.32 -18.78
N THR A 140 11.08 -12.63 -18.42
CA THR A 140 12.05 -13.08 -19.42
C THR A 140 11.79 -14.57 -19.63
N GLY A 141 10.75 -14.89 -20.40
CA GLY A 141 10.67 -16.20 -21.02
C GLY A 141 11.83 -16.34 -22.00
N PRO A 142 12.46 -17.51 -22.14
CA PRO A 142 13.39 -17.75 -23.22
C PRO A 142 12.61 -17.60 -24.53
N GLY A 143 12.95 -16.57 -25.32
CA GLY A 143 12.54 -16.53 -26.71
C GLY A 143 13.18 -17.74 -27.40
N GLU A 144 12.31 -18.54 -28.02
CA GLU A 144 12.67 -19.57 -28.99
C GLU A 144 13.45 -18.96 -30.16
#